data_AF-O23444-F1
#
_entry.id   AF-O23444-F1
#
_cell.length_a   1.000
_cell.length_b   1.000
_cell.length_c   1.000
_cell.angle_alpha   90.00
_cell.angle_beta   90.00
_cell.angle_gamma   90.00
#
_symmetry.space_group_name_H-M   'P 1'
#
loop_
_entity.id
_entity.type
_entity.pdbx_description
1 polymer ?
#
loop_
_entity_poly.entity_id
_entity_poly.type
_entity_poly.pdbx_seq_one_letter_code
_entity_poly.pdbx_strand_id
1 'polypeptide(L)'
;MFFLCRKLSLSRFRHHFPLRLRRFLGENPNPTTHFSTLPDNQTKRPEKSRLDGVEHKTLKVNGINMHVAEKPGSGSGEDPIILFLHGFPELWYTWRHQMVALSSLGYRTIAPDLRGYGDTEAPEKVEDYTLLKRGRSVVALIVAVTGGDKAVSVVGHDWGAMIAWQLCQYRPEKVKALVNMSVLFSPRNPVRVPVPTLRHVFGDDYYVCRFQKAGEIETEFKKLGTENVLKEFLTYKTPGPLNLPKDKYFKRSENAASALPLWLTQEDLDYYVTKYENKGFTGPINYYRNIDRNWELTAPWTGAKIRVPVKFIIGDQDLTYNFPGAKEYINGGGFKRDVPLLDETVVLKGLGHFLHEENPDSSLRMDLTFDHSFVKVNGITMHVAEKSPSVAGNGAIRPPVILFLHGFPELWYTWRHQMVALSSLGYRTIAPDLRGYGDTDAPESVDAYTSLHVVGDLIGLIDAVVGDREKVFVVGHDWGAIIAWHLCLFRPDRVKALVNMSVVFDPWNPKRKPTSTFKAFYGDDYYICRFQVYES
;
A
#
# COMPACT_ATOMS: atom_id res chain seq x y z
N MET A 1 -6.83 3.23 -48.79
CA MET A 1 -5.82 3.16 -49.86
C MET A 1 -4.48 3.67 -49.31
N PHE A 2 -3.56 2.72 -49.11
CA PHE A 2 -2.08 2.82 -48.99
C PHE A 2 -1.41 3.92 -48.14
N PHE A 3 -0.80 3.56 -47.00
CA PHE A 3 0.64 3.22 -46.84
C PHE A 3 1.59 4.43 -46.99
N LEU A 4 2.02 5.01 -45.86
CA LEU A 4 3.43 5.01 -45.40
C LEU A 4 3.57 5.80 -44.07
N CYS A 5 3.20 5.17 -42.95
CA CYS A 5 3.48 5.65 -41.60
C CYS A 5 4.48 4.69 -40.91
N ARG A 6 5.75 5.09 -40.84
CA ARG A 6 6.81 4.54 -39.96
C ARG A 6 7.84 5.67 -39.86
N LYS A 7 8.14 6.25 -38.69
CA LYS A 7 8.77 5.57 -37.54
C LYS A 7 8.63 6.42 -36.26
N LEU A 8 8.46 5.69 -35.16
CA LEU A 8 8.65 6.07 -33.74
C LEU A 8 7.56 6.96 -33.12
N SER A 9 6.53 6.32 -32.57
CA SER A 9 5.53 6.94 -31.68
C SER A 9 5.39 6.13 -30.39
N LEU A 10 5.54 6.85 -29.28
CA LEU A 10 5.15 6.51 -27.92
C LEU A 10 3.62 6.33 -27.86
N SER A 11 3.13 5.12 -27.59
CA SER A 11 1.69 4.85 -27.50
C SER A 11 1.28 3.76 -26.51
N ARG A 12 1.95 3.62 -25.35
CA ARG A 12 1.54 2.64 -24.32
C ARG A 12 1.31 3.31 -22.98
N PHE A 13 0.19 4.03 -22.82
CA PHE A 13 -0.45 4.23 -21.49
C PHE A 13 -1.86 4.88 -21.55
N ARG A 14 -2.39 5.24 -22.72
CA ARG A 14 -3.63 6.05 -22.82
C ARG A 14 -4.95 5.31 -23.01
N HIS A 15 -5.01 3.97 -22.93
CA HIS A 15 -6.24 3.22 -23.26
C HIS A 15 -6.73 2.25 -22.18
N HIS A 16 -6.66 2.58 -20.89
CA HIS A 16 -7.20 1.72 -19.81
C HIS A 16 -8.27 2.38 -18.92
N PHE A 17 -8.96 3.42 -19.38
CA PHE A 17 -10.13 3.97 -18.67
C PHE A 17 -11.27 4.30 -19.66
N PRO A 18 -12.50 3.78 -19.48
CA PRO A 18 -13.67 4.25 -20.20
C PRO A 18 -14.22 5.57 -19.63
N LEU A 19 -14.71 6.41 -20.54
CA LEU A 19 -15.53 7.59 -20.27
C LEU A 19 -16.93 7.18 -19.76
N ARG A 20 -17.31 7.50 -18.51
CA ARG A 20 -18.74 7.66 -18.15
C ARG A 20 -18.94 8.43 -16.83
N LEU A 21 -18.85 9.75 -16.95
CA LEU A 21 -19.33 10.74 -15.97
C LEU A 21 -20.61 11.39 -16.52
N ARG A 22 -21.75 10.68 -16.54
CA ARG A 22 -23.07 11.25 -16.87
C ARG A 22 -24.20 10.39 -16.30
N ARG A 23 -24.58 10.62 -15.04
CA ARG A 23 -25.91 10.40 -14.40
C ARG A 23 -25.72 10.01 -12.93
N PHE A 24 -25.81 11.00 -12.04
CA PHE A 24 -26.27 10.83 -10.66
C PHE A 24 -26.63 12.24 -10.16
N LEU A 25 -27.71 12.79 -10.73
CA LEU A 25 -28.43 13.96 -10.20
C LEU A 25 -29.91 13.55 -10.14
N GLY A 26 -30.51 13.67 -8.95
CA GLY A 26 -31.90 13.32 -8.61
C GLY A 26 -31.99 11.95 -7.94
N GLU A 27 -32.50 11.77 -6.71
CA GLU A 27 -33.52 12.52 -5.97
C GLU A 27 -33.22 12.54 -4.44
N ASN A 28 -33.66 13.61 -3.78
CA ASN A 28 -33.71 13.79 -2.32
C ASN A 28 -34.60 12.74 -1.64
N PRO A 29 -34.36 12.44 -0.35
CA PRO A 29 -35.30 12.97 0.64
C PRO A 29 -34.65 13.56 1.92
N ASN A 30 -35.51 14.31 2.62
CA ASN A 30 -35.30 15.29 3.69
C ASN A 30 -34.40 14.91 4.89
N PRO A 31 -33.87 15.93 5.60
CA PRO A 31 -33.04 15.79 6.79
C PRO A 31 -33.85 15.98 8.08
N THR A 32 -33.99 14.95 8.90
CA THR A 32 -34.28 15.11 10.33
C THR A 32 -33.84 13.86 11.07
N THR A 33 -32.78 13.95 11.86
CA THR A 33 -32.68 13.27 13.17
C THR A 33 -31.49 13.82 13.95
N HIS A 34 -31.69 13.92 15.25
CA HIS A 34 -30.92 14.70 16.21
C HIS A 34 -29.49 14.20 16.40
N PHE A 35 -28.54 15.14 16.47
CA PHE A 35 -27.23 14.90 17.07
C PHE A 35 -27.43 14.62 18.57
N SER A 36 -27.30 13.36 18.96
CA SER A 36 -27.00 12.99 20.34
C SER A 36 -25.50 12.82 20.47
N THR A 37 -24.96 13.46 21.50
CA THR A 37 -23.56 13.48 21.89
C THR A 37 -23.01 12.05 22.07
N LEU A 38 -22.02 11.68 21.26
CA LEU A 38 -21.25 10.45 21.49
C LEU A 38 -20.29 10.69 22.66
N PRO A 39 -20.30 9.83 23.70
CA PRO A 39 -19.32 9.89 24.77
C PRO A 39 -17.96 9.39 24.27
N ASP A 40 -16.93 10.08 24.73
CA ASP A 40 -15.52 9.73 24.63
C ASP A 40 -15.31 8.33 25.23
N ASN A 41 -15.08 7.34 24.37
CA ASN A 41 -14.69 6.01 24.80
C ASN A 41 -13.78 5.40 23.74
N GLN A 42 -12.48 5.44 24.01
CA GLN A 42 -11.49 4.56 23.39
C GLN A 42 -11.78 3.12 23.82
N THR A 43 -12.83 2.51 23.26
CA THR A 43 -13.09 1.08 23.39
C THR A 43 -12.58 0.38 22.13
N LYS A 44 -11.63 -0.55 22.32
CA LYS A 44 -11.19 -1.51 21.29
C LYS A 44 -12.44 -2.21 20.73
N ARG A 45 -12.81 -1.90 19.48
CA ARG A 45 -13.83 -2.69 18.76
C ARG A 45 -13.31 -4.13 18.59
N PRO A 46 -14.11 -5.16 18.87
CA PRO A 46 -13.72 -6.55 18.64
C PRO A 46 -13.47 -6.81 17.15
N GLU A 47 -12.40 -7.56 16.85
CA GLU A 47 -11.83 -7.70 15.50
C GLU A 47 -12.71 -8.49 14.52
N LYS A 48 -13.71 -9.24 15.04
CA LYS A 48 -14.81 -9.79 14.22
C LYS A 48 -15.48 -8.74 13.34
N SER A 49 -15.48 -7.46 13.73
CA SER A 49 -16.01 -6.36 12.90
C SER A 49 -15.04 -5.82 11.85
N ARG A 50 -13.76 -6.25 11.81
CA ARG A 50 -12.74 -5.74 10.87
C ARG A 50 -12.67 -6.51 9.56
N LEU A 51 -13.02 -7.80 9.59
CA LEU A 51 -13.07 -8.66 8.41
C LEU A 51 -14.46 -8.71 7.76
N ASP A 52 -15.38 -7.85 8.19
CA ASP A 52 -16.72 -7.74 7.63
C ASP A 52 -16.67 -7.54 6.11
N GLY A 53 -17.39 -8.40 5.39
CA GLY A 53 -17.45 -8.40 3.93
C GLY A 53 -16.32 -9.15 3.22
N VAL A 54 -15.42 -9.82 3.94
CA VAL A 54 -14.52 -10.83 3.34
C VAL A 54 -15.31 -12.12 3.12
N GLU A 55 -15.45 -12.52 1.86
CA GLU A 55 -16.11 -13.74 1.43
C GLU A 55 -15.10 -14.87 1.25
N HIS A 56 -15.47 -16.08 1.64
CA HIS A 56 -14.64 -17.28 1.47
C HIS A 56 -15.27 -18.22 0.46
N LYS A 57 -14.45 -18.69 -0.49
CA LYS A 57 -14.89 -19.63 -1.52
C LYS A 57 -13.82 -20.67 -1.81
N THR A 58 -14.27 -21.81 -2.33
CA THR A 58 -13.40 -22.87 -2.81
C THR A 58 -13.46 -22.91 -4.33
N LEU A 59 -12.32 -22.68 -4.99
CA LEU A 59 -12.19 -22.73 -6.44
C LEU A 59 -11.39 -23.95 -6.86
N LYS A 60 -11.86 -24.66 -7.89
CA LYS A 60 -11.09 -25.75 -8.50
C LYS A 60 -10.07 -25.17 -9.48
N VAL A 61 -8.79 -25.19 -9.12
CA VAL A 61 -7.69 -24.61 -9.91
C VAL A 61 -6.57 -25.62 -10.10
N ASN A 62 -6.17 -25.87 -11.35
CA ASN A 62 -5.05 -26.77 -11.67
C ASN A 62 -5.12 -28.14 -10.95
N GLY A 63 -6.33 -28.71 -10.87
CA GLY A 63 -6.58 -30.01 -10.26
C GLY A 63 -6.65 -30.04 -8.73
N ILE A 64 -6.63 -28.89 -8.04
CA ILE A 64 -6.82 -28.81 -6.58
C ILE A 64 -8.01 -27.92 -6.21
N ASN A 65 -8.62 -28.19 -5.07
CA ASN A 65 -9.55 -27.28 -4.41
C ASN A 65 -8.75 -26.23 -3.62
N MET A 66 -8.81 -24.98 -4.07
CA MET A 66 -8.12 -23.84 -3.47
C MET A 66 -9.11 -22.96 -2.73
N HIS A 67 -8.86 -22.74 -1.44
CA HIS A 67 -9.53 -21.71 -0.67
C HIS A 67 -9.07 -20.33 -1.15
N VAL A 68 -10.04 -19.42 -1.24
CA VAL A 68 -9.85 -18.03 -1.62
C VAL A 68 -10.68 -17.16 -0.69
N ALA A 69 -10.01 -16.25 0.02
CA ALA A 69 -10.64 -15.10 0.64
C ALA A 69 -10.70 -13.94 -0.36
N GLU A 70 -11.87 -13.32 -0.47
CA GLU A 70 -12.14 -12.23 -1.41
C GLU A 70 -12.84 -11.09 -0.69
N LYS A 71 -12.43 -9.85 -0.96
CA LYS A 71 -13.23 -8.67 -0.60
C LYS A 71 -13.53 -7.84 -1.84
N PRO A 72 -14.82 -7.57 -2.16
CA PRO A 72 -15.18 -6.75 -3.32
C PRO A 72 -14.67 -5.30 -3.14
N GLY A 73 -14.46 -4.61 -4.26
CA GLY A 73 -14.07 -3.20 -4.27
C GLY A 73 -15.29 -2.29 -4.22
N SER A 74 -15.49 -1.47 -5.26
CA SER A 74 -16.65 -0.57 -5.39
C SER A 74 -17.97 -1.28 -5.70
N GLY A 75 -17.94 -2.56 -6.05
CA GLY A 75 -19.13 -3.34 -6.40
C GLY A 75 -19.59 -3.12 -7.86
N SER A 76 -18.78 -2.43 -8.66
CA SER A 76 -19.08 -2.11 -10.07
C SER A 76 -18.96 -3.30 -11.04
N GLY A 77 -18.35 -4.41 -10.60
CA GLY A 77 -18.02 -5.57 -11.44
C GLY A 77 -16.78 -5.39 -12.33
N GLU A 78 -16.21 -4.18 -12.42
CA GLU A 78 -14.98 -3.86 -13.17
C GLU A 78 -13.79 -3.50 -12.26
N ASP A 79 -13.93 -3.74 -10.95
CA ASP A 79 -12.92 -3.37 -9.96
C ASP A 79 -11.55 -3.99 -10.27
N PRO A 80 -10.45 -3.19 -10.27
CA PRO A 80 -9.11 -3.72 -10.49
C PRO A 80 -8.75 -4.72 -9.40
N ILE A 81 -8.21 -5.87 -9.81
CA ILE A 81 -7.87 -6.96 -8.89
C ILE A 81 -6.46 -6.81 -8.35
N ILE A 82 -6.33 -6.98 -7.02
CA ILE A 82 -5.07 -7.19 -6.32
C ILE A 82 -5.06 -8.62 -5.78
N LEU A 83 -4.10 -9.41 -6.24
CA LEU A 83 -3.86 -10.78 -5.78
C LEU A 83 -2.71 -10.79 -4.77
N PHE A 84 -2.99 -11.25 -3.55
CA PHE A 84 -2.01 -11.43 -2.49
C PHE A 84 -1.52 -12.88 -2.45
N LEU A 85 -0.23 -13.09 -2.26
CA LEU A 85 0.39 -14.42 -2.15
C LEU A 85 1.22 -14.45 -0.85
N HIS A 86 0.75 -15.20 0.14
CA HIS A 86 1.43 -15.38 1.43
C HIS A 86 2.64 -16.32 1.31
N GLY A 87 3.47 -16.40 2.35
CA GLY A 87 4.59 -17.33 2.46
C GLY A 87 4.49 -18.29 3.65
N PHE A 88 5.62 -18.58 4.30
CA PHE A 88 5.78 -19.56 5.37
C PHE A 88 6.08 -18.89 6.72
N PRO A 89 5.46 -19.34 7.84
CA PRO A 89 4.31 -20.24 7.97
C PRO A 89 2.99 -19.43 8.03
N GLU A 90 2.64 -18.76 6.94
CA GLU A 90 1.48 -17.85 6.89
C GLU A 90 0.23 -18.54 6.29
N LEU A 91 -0.82 -17.75 6.05
CA LEU A 91 -2.10 -18.09 5.42
C LEU A 91 -2.64 -16.87 4.66
N TRP A 92 -3.79 -16.98 3.98
CA TRP A 92 -4.51 -15.81 3.44
C TRP A 92 -4.69 -14.70 4.49
N TYR A 93 -4.87 -15.10 5.76
CA TYR A 93 -5.16 -14.24 6.90
C TYR A 93 -4.07 -13.21 7.21
N THR A 94 -2.82 -13.45 6.78
CA THR A 94 -1.73 -12.49 6.93
C THR A 94 -2.02 -11.16 6.21
N TRP A 95 -2.88 -11.20 5.19
CA TRP A 95 -3.27 -10.04 4.39
C TRP A 95 -4.50 -9.30 4.91
N ARG A 96 -5.02 -9.65 6.10
CA ARG A 96 -6.28 -9.11 6.64
C ARG A 96 -6.34 -7.58 6.63
N HIS A 97 -5.25 -6.90 6.99
CA HIS A 97 -5.19 -5.45 6.98
C HIS A 97 -5.20 -4.89 5.55
N GLN A 98 -4.39 -5.48 4.66
CA GLN A 98 -4.22 -5.03 3.28
C GLN A 98 -5.48 -5.23 2.45
N MET A 99 -6.16 -6.36 2.62
CA MET A 99 -7.40 -6.66 1.92
C MET A 99 -8.49 -5.63 2.23
N VAL A 100 -8.67 -5.29 3.51
CA VAL A 100 -9.68 -4.33 3.95
C VAL A 100 -9.33 -2.92 3.46
N ALA A 101 -8.07 -2.49 3.62
CA ALA A 101 -7.63 -1.16 3.24
C ALA A 101 -7.69 -0.92 1.72
N LEU A 102 -7.30 -1.90 0.89
CA LEU A 102 -7.32 -1.72 -0.56
C LEU A 102 -8.74 -1.90 -1.14
N SER A 103 -9.57 -2.72 -0.51
CA SER A 103 -11.00 -2.81 -0.83
C SER A 103 -11.73 -1.49 -0.64
N SER A 104 -11.47 -0.76 0.45
CA SER A 104 -12.09 0.55 0.69
C SER A 104 -11.67 1.62 -0.32
N LEU A 105 -10.56 1.39 -1.04
CA LEU A 105 -10.09 2.22 -2.16
C LEU A 105 -10.64 1.77 -3.53
N GLY A 106 -11.58 0.82 -3.55
CA GLY A 106 -12.24 0.35 -4.77
C GLY A 106 -11.52 -0.80 -5.49
N TYR A 107 -10.48 -1.40 -4.90
CA TYR A 107 -9.84 -2.59 -5.45
C TYR A 107 -10.57 -3.86 -5.03
N ARG A 108 -10.68 -4.83 -5.92
CA ARG A 108 -11.12 -6.17 -5.55
C ARG A 108 -9.91 -6.95 -5.04
N THR A 109 -9.94 -7.37 -3.78
CA THR A 109 -8.80 -8.04 -3.14
C THR A 109 -9.02 -9.54 -3.07
N ILE A 110 -8.00 -10.31 -3.42
CA ILE A 110 -8.03 -11.77 -3.50
C ILE A 110 -6.81 -12.32 -2.77
N ALA A 111 -7.01 -13.15 -1.74
CA ALA A 111 -5.95 -13.84 -1.02
C ALA A 111 -6.29 -15.34 -0.92
N PRO A 112 -5.60 -16.23 -1.65
CA PRO A 112 -5.77 -17.67 -1.51
C PRO A 112 -4.93 -18.20 -0.34
N ASP A 113 -5.38 -19.30 0.25
CA ASP A 113 -4.44 -20.23 0.87
C ASP A 113 -3.69 -20.97 -0.24
N LEU A 114 -2.35 -20.93 -0.23
CA LEU A 114 -1.55 -21.59 -1.25
C LEU A 114 -1.64 -23.13 -1.14
N ARG A 115 -1.23 -23.83 -2.21
CA ARG A 115 -1.19 -25.31 -2.24
C ARG A 115 -0.53 -25.85 -0.96
N GLY A 116 -1.21 -26.71 -0.20
CA GLY A 116 -0.70 -27.27 1.05
C GLY A 116 -1.01 -26.48 2.32
N TYR A 117 -1.56 -25.28 2.23
CA TYR A 117 -1.83 -24.41 3.37
C TYR A 117 -3.32 -24.33 3.70
N GLY A 118 -3.62 -23.99 4.96
CA GLY A 118 -4.94 -23.59 5.44
C GLY A 118 -6.08 -24.49 4.97
N ASP A 119 -7.06 -23.92 4.28
CA ASP A 119 -8.21 -24.68 3.77
C ASP A 119 -8.01 -25.18 2.33
N THR A 120 -6.88 -24.90 1.70
CA THR A 120 -6.50 -25.43 0.39
C THR A 120 -6.04 -26.88 0.48
N GLU A 121 -6.29 -27.64 -0.58
CA GLU A 121 -5.88 -29.03 -0.72
C GLU A 121 -4.35 -29.19 -0.62
N ALA A 122 -3.91 -30.25 0.05
CA ALA A 122 -2.51 -30.58 0.27
C ALA A 122 -2.17 -31.94 -0.38
N PRO A 123 -1.69 -31.93 -1.64
CA PRO A 123 -1.23 -33.15 -2.30
C PRO A 123 -0.19 -33.90 -1.46
N GLU A 124 -0.20 -35.24 -1.50
CA GLU A 124 0.70 -36.05 -0.67
C GLU A 124 2.15 -36.03 -1.15
N LYS A 125 2.35 -36.05 -2.48
CA LYS A 125 3.69 -36.16 -3.08
C LYS A 125 4.47 -34.87 -2.94
N VAL A 126 5.74 -34.97 -2.53
CA VAL A 126 6.63 -33.81 -2.40
C VAL A 126 6.79 -33.11 -3.75
N GLU A 127 6.87 -33.86 -4.86
CA GLU A 127 7.02 -33.36 -6.24
C GLU A 127 5.90 -32.42 -6.67
N ASP A 128 4.73 -32.52 -6.03
CA ASP A 128 3.58 -31.67 -6.32
C ASP A 128 3.71 -30.26 -5.74
N TYR A 129 4.77 -29.96 -4.99
CA TYR A 129 5.06 -28.64 -4.43
C TYR A 129 6.16 -27.87 -5.19
N THR A 130 6.54 -28.36 -6.38
CA THR A 130 7.44 -27.62 -7.26
C THR A 130 6.88 -26.23 -7.62
N LEU A 131 7.80 -25.33 -7.91
CA LEU A 131 7.55 -23.96 -8.34
C LEU A 131 6.61 -23.88 -9.54
N LEU A 132 6.79 -24.79 -10.52
CA LEU A 132 5.97 -24.84 -11.72
C LEU A 132 4.52 -25.24 -11.40
N LYS A 133 4.31 -26.20 -10.48
CA LYS A 133 2.96 -26.59 -10.04
C LYS A 133 2.27 -25.44 -9.32
N ARG A 134 2.98 -24.74 -8.44
CA ARG A 134 2.49 -23.57 -7.71
C ARG A 134 2.15 -22.41 -8.65
N GLY A 135 3.07 -22.05 -9.55
CA GLY A 135 2.85 -21.02 -10.57
C GLY A 135 1.65 -21.34 -11.48
N ARG A 136 1.48 -22.60 -11.89
CA ARG A 136 0.30 -23.03 -12.67
C ARG A 136 -1.01 -22.87 -11.88
N SER A 137 -1.02 -23.18 -10.59
CA SER A 137 -2.19 -22.95 -9.74
C SER A 137 -2.52 -21.46 -9.62
N VAL A 138 -1.52 -20.59 -9.47
CA VAL A 138 -1.74 -19.13 -9.44
C VAL A 138 -2.25 -18.59 -10.79
N VAL A 139 -1.70 -19.05 -11.92
CA VAL A 139 -2.21 -18.68 -13.25
C VAL A 139 -3.67 -19.13 -13.44
N ALA A 140 -4.00 -20.35 -13.01
CA ALA A 140 -5.37 -20.86 -13.07
C ALA A 140 -6.31 -20.06 -12.15
N LEU A 141 -5.85 -19.65 -10.96
CA LEU A 141 -6.58 -18.77 -10.07
C LEU A 141 -6.87 -17.41 -10.73
N ILE A 142 -5.85 -16.77 -11.33
CA ILE A 142 -6.02 -15.49 -12.04
C ILE A 142 -7.10 -15.61 -13.12
N VAL A 143 -7.06 -16.67 -13.92
CA VAL A 143 -8.08 -16.92 -14.95
C VAL A 143 -9.47 -17.07 -14.32
N ALA A 144 -9.59 -17.84 -13.25
CA ALA A 144 -10.86 -18.07 -12.57
C ALA A 144 -11.46 -16.79 -11.98
N VAL A 145 -10.65 -15.95 -11.32
CA VAL A 145 -11.16 -14.74 -10.65
C VAL A 145 -11.41 -13.57 -11.61
N THR A 146 -10.68 -13.50 -12.71
CA THR A 146 -10.87 -12.46 -13.74
C THR A 146 -11.95 -12.81 -14.76
N GLY A 147 -12.40 -14.07 -14.79
CA GLY A 147 -13.31 -14.58 -15.82
C GLY A 147 -12.67 -14.68 -17.22
N GLY A 148 -11.34 -14.69 -17.32
CA GLY A 148 -10.67 -14.73 -18.63
C GLY A 148 -9.16 -14.49 -18.57
N ASP A 149 -8.63 -13.88 -19.62
CA ASP A 149 -7.19 -13.63 -19.80
C ASP A 149 -6.81 -12.18 -19.48
N LYS A 150 -7.12 -11.72 -18.25
CA LYS A 150 -6.77 -10.37 -17.79
C LYS A 150 -5.57 -10.39 -16.86
N ALA A 151 -4.78 -9.32 -16.90
CA ALA A 151 -3.70 -9.07 -15.96
C ALA A 151 -4.23 -8.53 -14.63
N VAL A 152 -3.57 -8.87 -13.53
CA VAL A 152 -3.87 -8.36 -12.17
C VAL A 152 -2.63 -7.72 -11.55
N SER A 153 -2.82 -6.87 -10.54
CA SER A 153 -1.71 -6.47 -9.68
C SER A 153 -1.43 -7.59 -8.67
N VAL A 154 -0.17 -7.85 -8.37
CA VAL A 154 0.24 -8.94 -7.47
C VAL A 154 1.03 -8.38 -6.29
N VAL A 155 0.75 -8.89 -5.10
CA VAL A 155 1.50 -8.62 -3.88
C VAL A 155 2.00 -9.96 -3.33
N GLY A 156 3.29 -10.07 -3.03
CA GLY A 156 3.89 -11.31 -2.53
C GLY A 156 4.74 -11.08 -1.29
N HIS A 157 4.73 -12.05 -0.37
CA HIS A 157 5.63 -12.12 0.79
C HIS A 157 6.26 -13.52 0.90
N ASP A 158 7.53 -13.60 1.32
CA ASP A 158 8.29 -14.85 1.49
C ASP A 158 8.15 -15.86 0.33
N TRP A 159 7.59 -17.06 0.52
CA TRP A 159 7.35 -18.03 -0.55
C TRP A 159 6.37 -17.53 -1.61
N GLY A 160 5.39 -16.72 -1.21
CA GLY A 160 4.51 -16.03 -2.13
C GLY A 160 5.25 -15.01 -2.99
N ALA A 161 6.27 -14.35 -2.43
CA ALA A 161 7.16 -13.47 -3.19
C ALA A 161 8.01 -14.24 -4.21
N MET A 162 8.50 -15.43 -3.85
CA MET A 162 9.16 -16.33 -4.81
C MET A 162 8.20 -16.69 -5.96
N ILE A 163 6.98 -17.14 -5.65
CA ILE A 163 5.97 -17.49 -6.65
C ILE A 163 5.65 -16.30 -7.57
N ALA A 164 5.54 -15.09 -7.01
CA ALA A 164 5.31 -13.87 -7.77
C ALA A 164 6.44 -13.54 -8.75
N TRP A 165 7.71 -13.72 -8.35
CA TRP A 165 8.85 -13.56 -9.25
C TRP A 165 8.77 -14.51 -10.45
N GLN A 166 8.38 -15.76 -10.21
CA GLN A 166 8.27 -16.74 -11.28
C GLN A 166 7.05 -16.51 -12.16
N LEU A 167 5.93 -16.09 -11.58
CA LEU A 167 4.78 -15.66 -12.36
C LEU A 167 5.19 -14.56 -13.35
N CYS A 168 5.98 -13.59 -12.91
CA CYS A 168 6.51 -12.52 -13.78
C CYS A 168 7.51 -13.02 -14.84
N GLN A 169 8.25 -14.10 -14.58
CA GLN A 169 9.14 -14.71 -15.59
C GLN A 169 8.37 -15.53 -16.63
N TYR A 170 7.39 -16.31 -16.17
CA TYR A 170 6.72 -17.30 -17.00
C TYR A 170 5.56 -16.69 -17.78
N ARG A 171 4.80 -15.80 -17.13
CA ARG A 171 3.55 -15.22 -17.62
C ARG A 171 3.49 -13.72 -17.31
N PRO A 172 4.47 -12.91 -17.77
CA PRO A 172 4.50 -11.46 -17.49
C PRO A 172 3.22 -10.75 -17.94
N GLU A 173 2.52 -11.25 -18.95
CA GLU A 173 1.26 -10.71 -19.45
C GLU A 173 0.08 -10.89 -18.48
N LYS A 174 0.22 -11.73 -17.44
CA LYS A 174 -0.76 -11.89 -16.37
C LYS A 174 -0.57 -10.89 -15.22
N VAL A 175 0.52 -10.13 -15.21
CA VAL A 175 0.89 -9.26 -14.10
C VAL A 175 1.00 -7.81 -14.57
N LYS A 176 0.12 -6.96 -14.04
CA LYS A 176 0.11 -5.52 -14.34
C LYS A 176 1.25 -4.79 -13.64
N ALA A 177 1.45 -5.10 -12.36
CA ALA A 177 2.53 -4.61 -11.51
C ALA A 177 2.72 -5.58 -10.33
N LEU A 178 3.92 -5.59 -9.75
CA LEU A 178 4.27 -6.41 -8.59
C LEU A 178 4.74 -5.52 -7.43
N VAL A 179 4.16 -5.72 -6.23
CA VAL A 179 4.75 -5.28 -4.97
C VAL A 179 5.27 -6.53 -4.26
N ASN A 180 6.58 -6.64 -4.08
CA ASN A 180 7.17 -7.83 -3.46
C ASN A 180 7.87 -7.50 -2.16
N MET A 181 7.74 -8.40 -1.19
CA MET A 181 8.20 -8.19 0.18
C MET A 181 9.12 -9.32 0.64
N SER A 182 10.12 -8.95 1.45
CA SER A 182 11.12 -9.84 2.04
C SER A 182 12.06 -10.51 1.03
N VAL A 183 11.57 -11.38 0.15
CA VAL A 183 12.44 -12.22 -0.68
C VAL A 183 12.81 -11.54 -2.00
N LEU A 184 14.11 -11.22 -2.12
CA LEU A 184 14.72 -10.68 -3.34
C LEU A 184 14.56 -11.60 -4.55
N PHE A 185 14.62 -11.02 -5.75
CA PHE A 185 14.80 -11.84 -6.95
C PHE A 185 16.19 -12.48 -6.91
N SER A 186 16.24 -13.82 -6.93
CA SER A 186 17.50 -14.58 -6.95
C SER A 186 17.70 -15.19 -8.34
N PRO A 187 18.61 -14.63 -9.18
CA PRO A 187 18.92 -15.20 -10.48
C PRO A 187 19.50 -16.61 -10.32
N ARG A 188 19.04 -17.54 -11.16
CA ARG A 188 19.57 -18.91 -11.15
C ARG A 188 21.06 -18.90 -11.44
N ASN A 189 21.85 -19.51 -10.56
CA ASN A 189 23.26 -19.75 -10.77
C ASN A 189 23.49 -21.18 -11.31
N PRO A 190 24.02 -21.36 -12.53
CA PRO A 190 24.13 -22.68 -13.17
C PRO A 190 25.15 -23.63 -12.53
N VAL A 191 26.03 -23.13 -11.65
CA VAL A 191 27.06 -23.94 -10.98
C VAL A 191 26.82 -24.12 -9.48
N ARG A 192 25.83 -23.43 -8.89
CA ARG A 192 25.51 -23.53 -7.46
C ARG A 192 24.14 -24.17 -7.26
N VAL A 193 24.14 -25.45 -6.87
CA VAL A 193 22.91 -26.14 -6.42
C VAL A 193 22.53 -25.60 -5.03
N PRO A 194 21.29 -25.15 -4.79
CA PRO A 194 21.00 -24.32 -3.62
C PRO A 194 21.18 -25.02 -2.27
N VAL A 195 20.59 -26.20 -2.02
CA VAL A 195 20.64 -26.84 -0.69
C VAL A 195 22.08 -27.25 -0.31
N PRO A 196 22.90 -27.86 -1.20
CA PRO A 196 24.31 -28.10 -0.91
C PRO A 196 25.09 -26.81 -0.62
N THR A 197 24.80 -25.73 -1.36
CA THR A 197 25.44 -24.42 -1.14
C THR A 197 25.07 -23.84 0.22
N LEU A 198 23.77 -23.85 0.58
CA LEU A 198 23.29 -23.36 1.87
C LEU A 198 23.89 -24.17 3.03
N ARG A 199 23.97 -25.50 2.86
CA ARG A 199 24.60 -26.40 3.84
C ARG A 199 26.08 -26.10 4.01
N HIS A 200 26.80 -25.81 2.92
CA HIS A 200 28.21 -25.43 3.00
C HIS A 200 28.42 -24.10 3.72
N VAL A 201 27.54 -23.11 3.51
CA VAL A 201 27.68 -21.76 4.08
C VAL A 201 27.22 -21.68 5.55
N PHE A 202 26.10 -22.34 5.89
CA PHE A 202 25.46 -22.19 7.21
C PHE A 202 25.47 -23.46 8.07
N GLY A 203 25.90 -24.59 7.51
CA GLY A 203 25.91 -25.88 8.20
C GLY A 203 24.57 -26.63 8.14
N ASP A 204 24.56 -27.81 8.75
CA ASP A 204 23.42 -28.74 8.72
C ASP A 204 22.21 -28.26 9.53
N ASP A 205 22.44 -27.39 10.52
CA ASP A 205 21.39 -26.85 11.40
C ASP A 205 20.62 -25.69 10.78
N TYR A 206 21.05 -25.16 9.64
CA TYR A 206 20.30 -24.14 8.93
C TYR A 206 18.89 -24.64 8.57
N TYR A 207 17.85 -23.84 8.83
CA TYR A 207 16.47 -24.31 8.78
C TYR A 207 16.09 -24.96 7.45
N VAL A 208 16.55 -24.40 6.31
CA VAL A 208 16.30 -24.99 4.98
C VAL A 208 16.93 -26.38 4.86
N CYS A 209 18.12 -26.59 5.42
CA CYS A 209 18.81 -27.88 5.41
C CYS A 209 18.12 -28.90 6.33
N ARG A 210 17.62 -28.44 7.49
CA ARG A 210 16.84 -29.25 8.44
C ARG A 210 15.48 -29.68 7.91
N PHE A 211 14.88 -28.91 7.02
CA PHE A 211 13.58 -29.21 6.43
C PHE A 211 13.62 -30.30 5.35
N GLN A 212 14.82 -30.67 4.85
CA GLN A 212 14.94 -31.55 3.68
C GLN A 212 14.50 -33.00 3.95
N LYS A 213 14.79 -33.56 5.13
CA LYS A 213 14.41 -34.93 5.45
C LYS A 213 12.92 -35.00 5.79
N ALA A 214 12.16 -35.78 5.03
CA ALA A 214 10.72 -35.96 5.23
C ALA A 214 10.42 -36.50 6.64
N GLY A 215 9.52 -35.83 7.36
CA GLY A 215 9.03 -36.24 8.68
C GLY A 215 9.93 -35.89 9.87
N GLU A 216 11.19 -35.48 9.65
CA GLU A 216 12.11 -35.17 10.75
C GLU A 216 11.67 -33.91 11.50
N ILE A 217 11.61 -32.77 10.80
CA ILE A 217 11.22 -31.52 11.44
C ILE A 217 9.74 -31.50 11.85
N GLU A 218 8.86 -32.21 11.13
CA GLU A 218 7.45 -32.33 11.51
C GLU A 218 7.30 -33.06 12.85
N THR A 219 8.12 -34.09 13.11
CA THR A 219 8.14 -34.80 14.39
C THR A 219 8.65 -33.88 15.51
N GLU A 220 9.67 -33.07 15.24
CA GLU A 220 10.20 -32.07 16.17
C GLU A 220 9.15 -30.99 16.49
N PHE A 221 8.48 -30.42 15.49
CA PHE A 221 7.41 -29.44 15.68
C PHE A 221 6.23 -30.01 16.46
N LYS A 222 5.86 -31.28 16.22
CA LYS A 222 4.81 -31.96 17.00
C LYS A 222 5.17 -32.07 18.48
N LYS A 223 6.45 -32.30 18.81
CA LYS A 223 6.92 -32.34 20.21
C LYS A 223 6.91 -30.95 20.86
N LEU A 224 7.29 -29.91 20.11
CA LEU A 224 7.32 -28.53 20.61
C LEU A 224 5.91 -27.93 20.79
N GLY A 225 4.94 -28.38 19.99
CA GLY A 225 3.57 -27.88 19.97
C GLY A 225 3.38 -26.76 18.93
N THR A 226 2.27 -26.82 18.21
CA THR A 226 1.97 -25.92 17.07
C THR A 226 2.00 -24.44 17.46
N GLU A 227 1.41 -24.08 18.60
CA GLU A 227 1.42 -22.70 19.12
C GLU A 227 2.84 -22.19 19.34
N ASN A 228 3.69 -22.97 20.01
CA ASN A 228 5.07 -22.58 20.26
C ASN A 228 5.85 -22.42 18.95
N VAL A 229 5.68 -23.34 18.00
CA VAL A 229 6.34 -23.25 16.68
C VAL A 229 5.94 -21.96 15.95
N LEU A 230 4.64 -21.68 15.86
CA LEU A 230 4.14 -20.48 15.18
C LEU A 230 4.56 -19.20 15.89
N LYS A 231 4.48 -19.18 17.21
CA LYS A 231 4.94 -18.06 18.02
C LYS A 231 6.42 -17.77 17.80
N GLU A 232 7.27 -18.79 17.77
CA GLU A 232 8.71 -18.61 17.52
C GLU A 232 8.98 -18.09 16.10
N PHE A 233 8.30 -18.60 15.07
CA PHE A 233 8.45 -18.07 13.71
C PHE A 233 7.94 -16.63 13.59
N LEU A 234 6.69 -16.36 13.96
CA LEU A 234 6.04 -15.06 13.77
C LEU A 234 6.73 -13.96 14.58
N THR A 235 7.32 -14.28 15.73
CA THR A 235 8.01 -13.30 16.57
C THR A 235 9.54 -13.25 16.35
N TYR A 236 10.06 -14.00 15.38
CA TYR A 236 11.49 -14.03 15.08
C TYR A 236 11.99 -12.68 14.55
N LYS A 237 12.92 -12.07 15.28
CA LYS A 237 13.54 -10.78 14.94
C LYS A 237 15.05 -10.80 14.84
N THR A 238 15.69 -11.96 14.97
CA THR A 238 17.15 -12.02 14.95
C THR A 238 17.65 -11.83 13.50
N PRO A 239 18.44 -10.79 13.21
CA PRO A 239 18.98 -10.58 11.87
C PRO A 239 20.03 -11.65 11.59
N GLY A 240 19.75 -12.55 10.64
CA GLY A 240 20.68 -13.59 10.23
C GLY A 240 20.04 -14.97 10.08
N PRO A 241 20.85 -15.99 9.73
CA PRO A 241 20.35 -17.31 9.39
C PRO A 241 19.66 -17.97 10.58
N LEU A 242 18.43 -18.44 10.36
CA LEU A 242 17.71 -19.25 11.33
C LEU A 242 18.34 -20.65 11.38
N ASN A 243 18.97 -20.96 12.50
CA ASN A 243 19.48 -22.30 12.81
C ASN A 243 18.54 -22.99 13.79
N LEU A 244 18.19 -24.23 13.50
CA LEU A 244 17.30 -25.06 14.31
C LEU A 244 18.03 -26.32 14.76
N PRO A 245 18.98 -26.28 15.71
CA PRO A 245 19.77 -27.46 16.09
C PRO A 245 18.89 -28.58 16.65
N LYS A 246 19.29 -29.82 16.40
CA LYS A 246 18.44 -30.99 16.65
C LYS A 246 18.12 -31.11 18.13
N ASP A 247 16.85 -31.29 18.46
CA ASP A 247 16.31 -31.34 19.82
C ASP A 247 16.54 -30.06 20.67
N LYS A 248 17.07 -28.98 20.08
CA LYS A 248 17.27 -27.67 20.74
C LYS A 248 16.42 -26.56 20.12
N TYR A 249 15.71 -26.85 19.03
CA TYR A 249 14.75 -25.97 18.36
C TYR A 249 15.27 -24.53 18.16
N PHE A 250 14.53 -23.53 18.64
CA PHE A 250 14.86 -22.12 18.60
C PHE A 250 15.75 -21.75 19.80
N LYS A 251 16.86 -21.04 19.55
CA LYS A 251 17.68 -20.46 20.63
C LYS A 251 17.01 -19.20 21.17
N ARG A 252 16.35 -19.28 22.33
CA ARG A 252 15.91 -18.09 23.08
C ARG A 252 17.05 -17.56 23.94
N SER A 253 17.13 -16.23 24.09
CA SER A 253 17.78 -15.68 25.28
C SER A 253 16.83 -15.91 26.46
N GLU A 254 17.37 -16.23 27.63
CA GLU A 254 16.58 -16.47 28.86
C GLU A 254 15.70 -15.26 29.27
N ASN A 255 15.91 -14.10 28.65
CA ASN A 255 15.20 -12.84 28.90
C ASN A 255 14.16 -12.45 27.83
N ALA A 256 13.89 -13.29 26.81
CA ALA A 256 12.84 -13.01 25.84
C ALA A 256 11.46 -13.18 26.48
N ALA A 257 10.84 -12.05 26.83
CA ALA A 257 9.53 -11.99 27.48
C ALA A 257 8.50 -12.91 26.78
N SER A 258 7.71 -13.63 27.57
CA SER A 258 6.68 -14.57 27.11
C SER A 258 5.49 -13.92 26.40
N ALA A 259 5.41 -12.58 26.41
CA ALA A 259 4.32 -11.81 25.81
C ALA A 259 4.46 -11.72 24.28
N LEU A 260 3.33 -11.80 23.58
CA LEU A 260 3.27 -11.54 22.14
C LEU A 260 3.57 -10.06 21.85
N PRO A 261 4.20 -9.75 20.70
CA PRO A 261 4.39 -8.36 20.29
C PRO A 261 3.04 -7.68 20.03
N LEU A 262 2.97 -6.36 20.17
CA LEU A 262 1.71 -5.59 20.09
C LEU A 262 0.93 -5.78 18.77
N TRP A 263 1.63 -6.15 17.68
CA TRP A 263 1.04 -6.35 16.36
C TRP A 263 0.43 -7.74 16.16
N LEU A 264 0.73 -8.71 17.04
CA LEU A 264 0.22 -10.08 16.98
C LEU A 264 -0.64 -10.35 18.20
N THR A 265 -1.96 -10.32 18.05
CA THR A 265 -2.86 -10.64 19.15
C THR A 265 -2.89 -12.15 19.42
N GLN A 266 -3.41 -12.56 20.58
CA GLN A 266 -3.63 -13.98 20.84
C GLN A 266 -4.67 -14.57 19.87
N GLU A 267 -5.70 -13.81 19.51
CA GLU A 267 -6.71 -14.25 18.51
C GLU A 267 -6.09 -14.50 17.13
N ASP A 268 -5.16 -13.63 16.70
CA ASP A 268 -4.40 -13.84 15.45
C ASP A 268 -3.57 -15.13 15.52
N LEU A 269 -2.84 -15.33 16.62
CA LEU A 269 -2.04 -16.54 16.82
C LEU A 269 -2.92 -17.80 16.83
N ASP A 270 -4.03 -17.78 17.57
CA ASP A 270 -4.98 -18.89 17.69
C ASP A 270 -5.59 -19.26 16.33
N TYR A 271 -5.81 -18.28 15.44
CA TYR A 271 -6.25 -18.53 14.06
C TYR A 271 -5.23 -19.37 13.29
N TYR A 272 -3.95 -18.97 13.33
CA TYR A 272 -2.87 -19.75 12.71
C TYR A 272 -2.77 -21.15 13.34
N VAL A 273 -2.77 -21.22 14.68
CA VAL A 273 -2.67 -22.49 15.42
C VAL A 273 -3.76 -23.46 14.98
N THR A 274 -5.02 -23.02 14.97
CA THR A 274 -6.16 -23.86 14.58
C THR A 274 -5.97 -24.44 13.18
N LYS A 275 -5.48 -23.64 12.22
CA LYS A 275 -5.29 -24.09 10.84
C LYS A 275 -4.12 -25.06 10.70
N TYR A 276 -3.01 -24.80 11.38
CA TYR A 276 -1.83 -25.66 11.37
C TYR A 276 -2.01 -26.95 12.19
N GLU A 277 -2.83 -26.96 13.23
CA GLU A 277 -3.20 -28.19 13.95
C GLU A 277 -4.03 -29.13 13.08
N ASN A 278 -4.94 -28.56 12.27
CA ASN A 278 -5.77 -29.34 11.37
C ASN A 278 -5.01 -29.88 10.15
N LYS A 279 -4.12 -29.07 9.54
CA LYS A 279 -3.41 -29.46 8.31
C LYS A 279 -2.01 -30.04 8.53
N GLY A 280 -1.33 -29.61 9.59
CA GLY A 280 0.10 -29.85 9.81
C GLY A 280 1.02 -28.98 8.94
N PHE A 281 2.32 -29.11 9.17
CA PHE A 281 3.37 -28.32 8.48
C PHE A 281 3.93 -28.98 7.22
N THR A 282 3.56 -30.22 6.91
CA THR A 282 4.17 -31.00 5.80
C THR A 282 4.04 -30.31 4.45
N GLY A 283 2.83 -29.84 4.10
CA GLY A 283 2.58 -29.12 2.84
C GLY A 283 3.47 -27.87 2.70
N PRO A 284 3.45 -26.95 3.68
CA PRO A 284 4.34 -25.80 3.75
C PRO A 284 5.83 -26.17 3.63
N ILE A 285 6.29 -27.18 4.38
CA ILE A 285 7.70 -27.63 4.38
C ILE A 285 8.10 -28.22 3.02
N ASN A 286 7.19 -28.88 2.31
CA ASN A 286 7.48 -29.45 0.99
C ASN A 286 7.88 -28.40 -0.05
N TYR A 287 7.63 -27.10 0.17
CA TYR A 287 8.14 -26.02 -0.69
C TYR A 287 9.67 -26.00 -0.66
N TYR A 288 10.25 -26.13 0.54
CA TYR A 288 11.69 -26.17 0.78
C TYR A 288 12.34 -27.45 0.24
N ARG A 289 11.65 -28.59 0.32
CA ARG A 289 12.12 -29.88 -0.20
C ARG A 289 12.23 -29.92 -1.72
N ASN A 290 11.62 -28.96 -2.41
CA ASN A 290 11.73 -28.84 -3.87
C ASN A 290 12.75 -27.80 -4.32
N ILE A 291 13.51 -27.14 -3.45
CA ILE A 291 14.41 -26.06 -3.85
C ILE A 291 15.41 -26.51 -4.94
N ASP A 292 16.06 -27.66 -4.77
CA ASP A 292 17.01 -28.17 -5.77
C ASP A 292 16.31 -28.60 -7.05
N ARG A 293 15.17 -29.28 -6.94
CA ARG A 293 14.33 -29.64 -8.10
C ARG A 293 13.85 -28.40 -8.85
N ASN A 294 13.52 -27.31 -8.15
CA ASN A 294 13.15 -26.04 -8.76
C ASN A 294 14.35 -25.43 -9.49
N TRP A 295 15.55 -25.52 -8.92
CA TRP A 295 16.78 -25.09 -9.59
C TRP A 295 17.02 -25.87 -10.90
N GLU A 296 16.76 -27.17 -10.95
CA GLU A 296 16.82 -27.96 -12.19
C GLU A 296 15.76 -27.49 -13.20
N LEU A 297 14.50 -27.43 -12.77
CA LEU A 297 13.35 -27.10 -13.62
C LEU A 297 13.39 -25.67 -14.18
N THR A 298 14.09 -24.75 -13.50
CA THR A 298 14.21 -23.34 -13.90
C THR A 298 15.43 -23.04 -14.78
N ALA A 299 16.20 -24.07 -15.17
CA ALA A 299 17.33 -23.92 -16.09
C ALA A 299 17.00 -23.12 -17.38
N PRO A 300 15.83 -23.28 -18.03
CA PRO A 300 15.48 -22.51 -19.23
C PRO A 300 15.41 -20.98 -19.04
N TRP A 301 15.26 -20.51 -17.80
CA TRP A 301 15.19 -19.08 -17.47
C TRP A 301 16.52 -18.51 -16.94
N THR A 302 17.63 -19.25 -17.11
CA THR A 302 18.96 -18.72 -16.76
C THR A 302 19.24 -17.43 -17.54
N GLY A 303 19.50 -16.33 -16.83
CA GLY A 303 19.72 -15.01 -17.43
C GLY A 303 18.46 -14.26 -17.86
N ALA A 304 17.26 -14.82 -17.65
CA ALA A 304 16.01 -14.12 -17.91
C ALA A 304 15.82 -12.95 -16.94
N LYS A 305 15.26 -11.85 -17.45
CA LYS A 305 14.97 -10.65 -16.67
C LYS A 305 13.49 -10.54 -16.33
N ILE A 306 13.17 -9.93 -15.20
CA ILE A 306 11.81 -9.56 -14.83
C ILE A 306 11.40 -8.29 -15.58
N ARG A 307 10.40 -8.37 -16.46
CA ARG A 307 9.96 -7.25 -17.33
C ARG A 307 8.66 -6.58 -16.90
N VAL A 308 8.19 -6.88 -15.69
CA VAL A 308 7.01 -6.27 -15.07
C VAL A 308 7.47 -5.08 -14.20
N PRO A 309 6.68 -4.00 -14.05
CA PRO A 309 6.95 -2.94 -13.06
C PRO A 309 6.92 -3.51 -11.64
N VAL A 310 7.95 -3.20 -10.85
CA VAL A 310 8.12 -3.80 -9.52
C VAL A 310 8.42 -2.73 -8.47
N LYS A 311 7.76 -2.82 -7.32
CA LYS A 311 8.19 -2.17 -6.07
C LYS A 311 8.63 -3.25 -5.09
N PHE A 312 9.78 -3.05 -4.43
CA PHE A 312 10.32 -4.00 -3.46
C PHE A 312 10.42 -3.37 -2.08
N ILE A 313 9.95 -4.06 -1.04
CA ILE A 313 9.92 -3.57 0.33
C ILE A 313 10.50 -4.65 1.26
N ILE A 314 11.36 -4.25 2.19
CA ILE A 314 12.02 -5.19 3.11
C ILE A 314 12.29 -4.55 4.46
N GLY A 315 12.19 -5.31 5.55
CA GLY A 315 12.59 -4.86 6.89
C GLY A 315 14.11 -4.93 7.08
N ASP A 316 14.70 -3.97 7.81
CA ASP A 316 16.15 -3.97 8.06
C ASP A 316 16.62 -5.11 8.99
N GLN A 317 15.71 -5.67 9.80
CA GLN A 317 15.95 -6.84 10.64
C GLN A 317 15.56 -8.17 9.96
N ASP A 318 15.06 -8.13 8.72
CA ASP A 318 14.66 -9.34 7.99
C ASP A 318 15.89 -10.25 7.75
N LEU A 319 15.74 -11.54 8.06
CA LEU A 319 16.78 -12.54 7.85
C LEU A 319 17.22 -12.65 6.38
N THR A 320 16.31 -12.41 5.44
CA THR A 320 16.58 -12.47 4.00
C THR A 320 17.36 -11.24 3.52
N TYR A 321 17.15 -10.07 4.14
CA TYR A 321 17.93 -8.86 3.89
C TYR A 321 19.36 -8.98 4.42
N ASN A 322 19.52 -9.71 5.53
CA ASN A 322 20.79 -9.94 6.20
C ASN A 322 21.49 -11.23 5.71
N PHE A 323 20.99 -11.82 4.63
CA PHE A 323 21.65 -12.94 3.96
C PHE A 323 22.94 -12.46 3.25
N PRO A 324 24.06 -13.21 3.31
CA PRO A 324 25.31 -12.83 2.65
C PRO A 324 25.13 -12.50 1.15
N GLY A 325 25.52 -11.30 0.73
CA GLY A 325 25.41 -10.84 -0.65
C GLY A 325 24.09 -10.11 -0.99
N ALA A 326 23.09 -10.13 -0.11
CA ALA A 326 21.79 -9.51 -0.39
C ALA A 326 21.88 -7.98 -0.51
N LYS A 327 22.53 -7.31 0.46
CA LYS A 327 22.70 -5.85 0.45
C LYS A 327 23.59 -5.40 -0.70
N GLU A 328 24.64 -6.16 -1.01
CA GLU A 328 25.52 -5.91 -2.14
C GLU A 328 24.78 -6.06 -3.47
N TYR A 329 23.88 -7.04 -3.57
CA TYR A 329 23.07 -7.25 -4.77
C TYR A 329 22.06 -6.10 -4.99
N ILE A 330 21.42 -5.61 -3.92
CA ILE A 330 20.52 -4.46 -3.97
C ILE A 330 21.29 -3.18 -4.32
N ASN A 331 22.29 -2.83 -3.50
CA ASN A 331 22.98 -1.54 -3.56
C ASN A 331 24.01 -1.47 -4.69
N GLY A 332 24.56 -2.60 -5.12
CA GLY A 332 25.52 -2.71 -6.22
C GLY A 332 24.88 -2.75 -7.61
N GLY A 333 23.56 -2.53 -7.73
CA GLY A 333 22.84 -2.46 -9.00
C GLY A 333 22.52 -3.82 -9.64
N GLY A 334 22.90 -4.94 -9.01
CA GLY A 334 22.58 -6.29 -9.48
C GLY A 334 21.07 -6.52 -9.57
N PHE A 335 20.33 -6.11 -8.53
CA PHE A 335 18.89 -6.27 -8.48
C PHE A 335 18.17 -5.49 -9.59
N LYS A 336 18.57 -4.24 -9.82
CA LYS A 336 18.05 -3.39 -10.91
C LYS A 336 18.43 -3.91 -12.29
N ARG A 337 19.60 -4.56 -12.45
CA ARG A 337 20.02 -5.17 -13.72
C ARG A 337 19.11 -6.33 -14.12
N ASP A 338 18.74 -7.16 -13.15
CA ASP A 338 17.96 -8.38 -13.35
C ASP A 338 16.43 -8.09 -13.31
N VAL A 339 16.03 -6.99 -12.67
CA VAL A 339 14.69 -6.40 -12.67
C VAL A 339 14.74 -4.95 -13.21
N PRO A 340 14.81 -4.75 -14.54
CA PRO A 340 15.01 -3.41 -15.12
C PRO A 340 13.95 -2.36 -14.73
N LEU A 341 12.71 -2.80 -14.49
CA LEU A 341 11.59 -1.94 -14.10
C LEU A 341 11.34 -1.90 -12.58
N LEU A 342 12.36 -2.25 -11.78
CA LEU A 342 12.37 -2.09 -10.32
C LEU A 342 12.36 -0.60 -9.96
N ASP A 343 11.37 -0.13 -9.24
CA ASP A 343 11.35 1.17 -8.57
C ASP A 343 12.36 1.20 -7.40
N GLU A 344 12.46 2.30 -6.66
CA GLU A 344 13.32 2.34 -5.48
C GLU A 344 13.00 1.21 -4.48
N THR A 345 14.06 0.57 -3.98
CA THR A 345 13.94 -0.43 -2.92
C THR A 345 13.67 0.26 -1.59
N VAL A 346 12.56 -0.08 -0.95
CA VAL A 346 12.17 0.49 0.34
C VAL A 346 12.69 -0.40 1.47
N VAL A 347 13.58 0.12 2.30
CA VAL A 347 14.06 -0.57 3.51
C VAL A 347 13.41 0.07 4.74
N LEU A 348 12.57 -0.69 5.44
CA LEU A 348 11.83 -0.23 6.61
C LEU A 348 12.66 -0.49 7.88
N LYS A 349 13.00 0.60 8.58
CA LYS A 349 13.82 0.56 9.79
C LYS A 349 13.06 -0.07 10.96
N GLY A 350 13.72 -0.98 11.68
CA GLY A 350 13.21 -1.63 12.88
C GLY A 350 12.18 -2.73 12.65
N LEU A 351 11.89 -3.09 11.39
CA LEU A 351 10.93 -4.14 11.04
C LEU A 351 11.63 -5.46 10.73
N GLY A 352 11.01 -6.55 11.17
CA GLY A 352 11.44 -7.91 10.90
C GLY A 352 10.89 -8.48 9.58
N HIS A 353 10.75 -9.80 9.56
CA HIS A 353 10.33 -10.55 8.38
C HIS A 353 8.86 -10.29 8.01
N PHE A 354 7.94 -10.37 8.97
CA PHE A 354 6.49 -10.18 8.77
C PHE A 354 6.09 -8.69 8.72
N LEU A 355 6.78 -7.88 7.91
CA LEU A 355 6.66 -6.42 7.90
C LEU A 355 5.25 -5.91 7.58
N HIS A 356 4.46 -6.66 6.82
CA HIS A 356 3.07 -6.34 6.48
C HIS A 356 2.08 -6.60 7.62
N GLU A 357 2.44 -7.42 8.61
CA GLU A 357 1.70 -7.57 9.86
C GLU A 357 2.26 -6.67 10.96
N GLU A 358 3.58 -6.54 11.07
CA GLU A 358 4.24 -5.74 12.11
C GLU A 358 3.93 -4.25 11.97
N ASN A 359 3.82 -3.77 10.73
CA ASN A 359 3.46 -2.39 10.44
C ASN A 359 2.54 -2.32 9.20
N PRO A 360 1.25 -2.68 9.37
CA PRO A 360 0.32 -2.83 8.27
C PRO A 360 0.12 -1.52 7.53
N ASP A 361 0.13 -0.40 8.24
CA ASP A 361 0.05 0.93 7.64
C ASP A 361 1.26 1.24 6.77
N SER A 362 2.49 0.92 7.19
CA SER A 362 3.69 1.18 6.38
C SER A 362 3.82 0.30 5.14
N SER A 363 3.34 -0.95 5.18
CA SER A 363 3.32 -1.84 4.01
C SER A 363 2.25 -1.43 2.99
N LEU A 364 1.18 -0.78 3.46
CA LEU A 364 0.12 -0.16 2.65
C LEU A 364 0.38 1.29 2.28
N ARG A 365 1.37 1.95 2.91
CA ARG A 365 1.93 3.22 2.46
C ARG A 365 2.66 2.96 1.14
N MET A 366 1.87 2.76 0.09
CA MET A 366 2.11 3.39 -1.20
C MET A 366 2.29 4.89 -0.93
N ASP A 367 3.50 5.24 -0.48
CA ASP A 367 4.03 6.57 -0.46
C ASP A 367 3.03 7.60 0.11
N LEU A 368 2.67 7.50 1.41
CA LEU A 368 2.10 8.65 2.14
C LEU A 368 3.18 9.69 2.47
N THR A 369 4.39 9.52 1.93
CA THR A 369 5.46 10.52 1.98
C THR A 369 5.06 11.67 1.06
N PHE A 370 5.10 12.87 1.64
CA PHE A 370 4.87 14.14 0.95
C PHE A 370 6.19 14.89 0.95
N ASP A 371 6.48 15.55 -0.17
CA ASP A 371 7.60 16.47 -0.24
C ASP A 371 7.20 17.76 0.47
N HIS A 372 7.91 18.09 1.53
CA HIS A 372 7.69 19.31 2.29
C HIS A 372 8.66 20.38 1.83
N SER A 373 8.14 21.57 1.59
CA SER A 373 8.95 22.73 1.21
C SER A 373 8.42 24.00 1.84
N PHE A 374 9.27 25.00 1.91
CA PHE A 374 8.96 26.34 2.40
C PHE A 374 9.12 27.33 1.25
N VAL A 375 8.05 28.03 0.90
CA VAL A 375 8.00 28.96 -0.23
C VAL A 375 7.79 30.36 0.29
N LYS A 376 8.69 31.28 -0.04
CA LYS A 376 8.53 32.69 0.31
C LYS A 376 7.52 33.34 -0.64
N VAL A 377 6.39 33.80 -0.11
CA VAL A 377 5.29 34.42 -0.85
C VAL A 377 4.77 35.63 -0.09
N ASN A 378 4.58 36.76 -0.78
CA ASN A 378 3.85 37.92 -0.23
C ASN A 378 4.25 38.31 1.23
N GLY A 379 5.57 38.33 1.49
CA GLY A 379 6.12 38.71 2.79
C GLY A 379 6.12 37.63 3.88
N ILE A 380 5.65 36.42 3.59
CA ILE A 380 5.64 35.27 4.50
C ILE A 380 6.40 34.07 3.92
N THR A 381 6.84 33.17 4.79
CA THR A 381 7.33 31.83 4.47
C THR A 381 6.18 30.85 4.66
N MET A 382 5.73 30.24 3.56
CA MET A 382 4.59 29.32 3.54
C MET A 382 5.07 27.88 3.47
N HIS A 383 4.61 27.05 4.40
CA HIS A 383 4.76 25.61 4.33
C HIS A 383 3.86 25.03 3.25
N VAL A 384 4.41 24.07 2.50
CA VAL A 384 3.72 23.38 1.41
C VAL A 384 4.05 21.90 1.48
N ALA A 385 3.01 21.09 1.53
CA ALA A 385 3.08 19.65 1.29
C ALA A 385 2.71 19.36 -0.17
N GLU A 386 3.57 18.61 -0.85
CA GLU A 386 3.40 18.22 -2.23
C GLU A 386 3.38 16.70 -2.38
N LYS A 387 2.59 16.22 -3.33
CA LYS A 387 2.78 14.90 -3.91
C LYS A 387 2.78 14.92 -5.42
N SER A 388 3.94 14.58 -5.99
CA SER A 388 4.10 14.40 -7.43
C SER A 388 3.70 12.98 -7.88
N PRO A 389 3.17 12.81 -9.11
CA PRO A 389 2.77 11.51 -9.62
C PRO A 389 4.00 10.62 -9.91
N SER A 390 3.92 9.32 -9.59
CA SER A 390 5.04 8.36 -9.71
C SER A 390 5.50 8.07 -11.15
N VAL A 391 4.81 8.60 -12.16
CA VAL A 391 5.19 8.47 -13.57
C VAL A 391 5.41 9.88 -14.14
N ALA A 392 6.65 10.37 -14.05
CA ALA A 392 7.08 11.47 -14.89
C ALA A 392 7.05 10.97 -16.35
N GLY A 393 5.97 11.31 -17.08
CA GLY A 393 5.86 10.97 -18.49
C GLY A 393 7.10 11.48 -19.24
N ASN A 394 7.73 10.60 -20.03
CA ASN A 394 8.92 10.92 -20.82
C ASN A 394 8.76 12.26 -21.57
N GLY A 395 9.42 13.31 -21.07
CA GLY A 395 9.67 14.57 -21.78
C GLY A 395 8.48 15.54 -21.87
N ALA A 396 8.64 16.67 -21.16
CA ALA A 396 8.12 18.00 -21.50
C ALA A 396 6.64 18.38 -21.22
N ILE A 397 5.82 17.58 -20.54
CA ILE A 397 4.52 18.07 -20.03
C ILE A 397 4.52 18.01 -18.50
N ARG A 398 4.55 19.19 -17.85
CA ARG A 398 4.35 19.31 -16.40
C ARG A 398 2.97 18.74 -16.03
N PRO A 399 2.84 17.88 -15.01
CA PRO A 399 1.55 17.36 -14.59
C PRO A 399 0.59 18.48 -14.18
N PRO A 400 -0.73 18.36 -14.47
CA PRO A 400 -1.70 19.33 -14.01
C PRO A 400 -1.71 19.40 -12.48
N VAL A 401 -1.73 20.62 -11.94
CA VAL A 401 -1.69 20.87 -10.50
C VAL A 401 -3.10 20.98 -9.92
N ILE A 402 -3.31 20.33 -8.76
CA ILE A 402 -4.46 20.53 -7.89
C ILE A 402 -3.98 21.18 -6.60
N LEU A 403 -4.50 22.37 -6.31
CA LEU A 403 -4.27 23.13 -5.08
C LEU A 403 -5.40 22.88 -4.09
N PHE A 404 -5.08 22.39 -2.91
CA PHE A 404 -6.04 22.11 -1.83
C PHE A 404 -5.97 23.18 -0.75
N LEU A 405 -7.11 23.75 -0.38
CA LEU A 405 -7.24 24.82 0.62
C LEU A 405 -8.06 24.31 1.81
N HIS A 406 -7.40 24.16 2.96
CA HIS A 406 -8.01 23.65 4.19
C HIS A 406 -8.88 24.70 4.91
N GLY A 407 -9.77 24.25 5.79
CA GLY A 407 -10.62 25.10 6.64
C GLY A 407 -10.01 25.43 8.00
N PHE A 408 -10.84 25.94 8.91
CA PHE A 408 -10.50 26.11 10.32
C PHE A 408 -11.09 24.96 11.14
N PRO A 409 -10.35 24.32 12.07
CA PRO A 409 -8.96 24.59 12.49
C PRO A 409 -7.95 23.65 11.80
N GLU A 410 -8.16 23.37 10.50
CA GLU A 410 -7.43 22.33 9.77
C GLU A 410 -6.02 22.76 9.34
N LEU A 411 -5.27 21.82 8.78
CA LEU A 411 -3.94 22.00 8.17
C LEU A 411 -3.91 21.33 6.79
N TRP A 412 -2.81 21.46 6.04
CA TRP A 412 -2.57 20.71 4.79
C TRP A 412 -2.90 19.22 4.94
N TYR A 413 -2.61 18.65 6.12
CA TYR A 413 -2.73 17.23 6.43
C TYR A 413 -4.16 16.67 6.31
N THR A 414 -5.18 17.54 6.34
CA THR A 414 -6.58 17.13 6.10
C THR A 414 -6.74 16.49 4.71
N TRP A 415 -5.93 16.93 3.74
CA TRP A 415 -6.01 16.50 2.34
C TRP A 415 -5.18 15.27 2.00
N ARG A 416 -4.37 14.73 2.92
CA ARG A 416 -3.37 13.68 2.62
C ARG A 416 -3.92 12.50 1.81
N HIS A 417 -5.14 12.06 2.10
CA HIS A 417 -5.76 10.93 1.41
C HIS A 417 -6.17 11.28 -0.03
N GLN A 418 -6.78 12.46 -0.21
CA GLN A 418 -7.17 12.97 -1.53
C GLN A 418 -5.94 13.29 -2.37
N MET A 419 -4.89 13.86 -1.77
CA MET A 419 -3.63 14.16 -2.43
C MET A 419 -2.97 12.89 -2.99
N VAL A 420 -2.97 11.79 -2.23
CA VAL A 420 -2.44 10.48 -2.66
C VAL A 420 -3.29 9.88 -3.77
N ALA A 421 -4.61 9.85 -3.59
CA ALA A 421 -5.54 9.31 -4.57
C ALA A 421 -5.42 10.05 -5.92
N LEU A 422 -5.42 11.38 -5.92
CA LEU A 422 -5.35 12.17 -7.15
C LEU A 422 -3.95 12.18 -7.76
N SER A 423 -2.89 12.10 -6.94
CA SER A 423 -1.53 11.92 -7.44
C SER A 423 -1.36 10.59 -8.20
N SER A 424 -1.97 9.51 -7.70
CA SER A 424 -1.99 8.22 -8.40
C SER A 424 -2.68 8.26 -9.77
N LEU A 425 -3.53 9.26 -10.00
CA LEU A 425 -4.22 9.50 -11.28
C LEU A 425 -3.44 10.43 -12.22
N GLY A 426 -2.21 10.83 -11.86
CA GLY A 426 -1.32 11.63 -12.70
C GLY A 426 -1.40 13.14 -12.47
N TYR A 427 -2.06 13.59 -11.40
CA TYR A 427 -2.04 14.99 -10.97
C TYR A 427 -0.85 15.27 -10.05
N ARG A 428 -0.33 16.49 -10.06
CA ARG A 428 0.56 16.97 -9.00
C ARG A 428 -0.32 17.63 -7.95
N THR A 429 -0.31 17.14 -6.71
CA THR A 429 -1.21 17.61 -5.64
C THR A 429 -0.43 18.43 -4.63
N ILE A 430 -0.98 19.58 -4.26
CA ILE A 430 -0.29 20.57 -3.42
C ILE A 430 -1.27 21.09 -2.38
N ALA A 431 -0.87 21.07 -1.12
CA ALA A 431 -1.63 21.59 0.00
C ALA A 431 -0.69 22.46 0.86
N PRO A 432 -0.86 23.79 0.87
CA PRO A 432 -0.19 24.64 1.85
C PRO A 432 -0.88 24.57 3.21
N ASP A 433 -0.13 24.88 4.26
CA ASP A 433 -0.73 25.49 5.44
C ASP A 433 -0.99 26.96 5.13
N LEU A 434 -2.24 27.41 5.25
CA LEU A 434 -2.60 28.80 4.99
C LEU A 434 -1.94 29.74 6.02
N ARG A 435 -1.85 31.02 5.68
CA ARG A 435 -1.33 32.08 6.56
C ARG A 435 -1.84 31.94 7.99
N GLY A 436 -0.91 31.87 8.96
CA GLY A 436 -1.24 31.71 10.39
C GLY A 436 -1.55 30.29 10.84
N TYR A 437 -1.41 29.29 9.97
CA TYR A 437 -1.62 27.87 10.30
C TYR A 437 -0.32 27.08 10.20
N GLY A 438 -0.24 26.02 11.01
CA GLY A 438 0.80 25.00 10.94
C GLY A 438 2.20 25.59 10.95
N ASP A 439 3.00 25.21 9.96
CA ASP A 439 4.39 25.65 9.81
C ASP A 439 4.53 26.91 8.91
N THR A 440 3.42 27.53 8.49
CA THR A 440 3.42 28.81 7.76
C THR A 440 3.49 29.99 8.73
N ASP A 441 4.24 31.04 8.37
CA ASP A 441 4.37 32.24 9.19
C ASP A 441 3.00 32.83 9.59
N ALA A 442 2.94 33.34 10.82
CA ALA A 442 1.78 33.97 11.43
C ALA A 442 2.10 35.43 11.77
N PRO A 443 1.89 36.40 10.84
CA PRO A 443 2.10 37.81 11.13
C PRO A 443 1.30 38.26 12.37
N GLU A 444 1.88 39.14 13.19
CA GLU A 444 1.24 39.56 14.45
C GLU A 444 0.02 40.46 14.23
N SER A 445 0.08 41.33 13.21
CA SER A 445 -1.01 42.27 12.94
C SER A 445 -2.24 41.55 12.37
N VAL A 446 -3.40 41.78 13.00
CA VAL A 446 -4.72 41.30 12.51
C VAL A 446 -5.02 41.79 11.09
N ASP A 447 -4.52 42.98 10.73
CA ASP A 447 -4.71 43.56 9.39
C ASP A 447 -4.02 42.75 8.28
N ALA A 448 -3.10 41.85 8.65
CA ALA A 448 -2.40 40.96 7.71
C ALA A 448 -3.21 39.68 7.35
N TYR A 449 -4.42 39.49 7.87
CA TYR A 449 -5.24 38.28 7.63
C TYR A 449 -6.46 38.49 6.72
N THR A 450 -6.48 39.57 5.94
CA THR A 450 -7.58 39.80 4.98
C THR A 450 -7.55 38.76 3.84
N SER A 451 -8.71 38.51 3.21
CA SER A 451 -8.79 37.65 2.03
C SER A 451 -7.85 38.08 0.90
N LEU A 452 -7.50 39.37 0.82
CA LEU A 452 -6.54 39.88 -0.16
C LEU A 452 -5.13 39.36 0.11
N HIS A 453 -4.70 39.33 1.37
CA HIS A 453 -3.39 38.77 1.75
C HIS A 453 -3.35 37.28 1.45
N VAL A 454 -4.34 36.51 1.90
CA VAL A 454 -4.36 35.06 1.68
C VAL A 454 -4.40 34.71 0.19
N VAL A 455 -5.22 35.41 -0.62
CA VAL A 455 -5.21 35.22 -2.08
C VAL A 455 -3.87 35.64 -2.68
N GLY A 456 -3.25 36.72 -2.20
CA GLY A 456 -1.90 37.12 -2.61
C GLY A 456 -0.86 36.03 -2.37
N ASP A 457 -0.93 35.36 -1.22
CA ASP A 457 -0.06 34.23 -0.87
C ASP A 457 -0.24 33.07 -1.84
N LEU A 458 -1.50 32.69 -2.11
CA LEU A 458 -1.83 31.61 -3.04
C LEU A 458 -1.37 31.91 -4.47
N ILE A 459 -1.45 33.16 -4.90
CA ILE A 459 -0.92 33.57 -6.22
C ILE A 459 0.59 33.42 -6.27
N GLY A 460 1.29 33.89 -5.23
CA GLY A 460 2.74 33.69 -5.12
C GLY A 460 3.12 32.20 -5.12
N LEU A 461 2.34 31.36 -4.45
CA LEU A 461 2.54 29.91 -4.45
C LEU A 461 2.31 29.30 -5.84
N ILE A 462 1.22 29.66 -6.51
CA ILE A 462 0.93 29.17 -7.87
C ILE A 462 2.05 29.61 -8.83
N ASP A 463 2.53 30.86 -8.75
CA ASP A 463 3.66 31.35 -9.53
C ASP A 463 4.94 30.53 -9.29
N ALA A 464 5.25 30.23 -8.03
CA ALA A 464 6.41 29.43 -7.66
C ALA A 464 6.33 27.97 -8.18
N VAL A 465 5.13 27.40 -8.21
CA VAL A 465 4.93 25.97 -8.51
C VAL A 465 4.77 25.69 -10.00
N VAL A 466 3.93 26.47 -10.70
CA VAL A 466 3.58 26.22 -12.12
C VAL A 466 4.06 27.31 -13.06
N GLY A 467 4.44 28.49 -12.55
CA GLY A 467 4.82 29.65 -13.35
C GLY A 467 3.67 30.63 -13.59
N ASP A 468 4.01 31.75 -14.24
CA ASP A 468 3.21 32.97 -14.35
C ASP A 468 1.96 32.88 -15.26
N ARG A 469 1.86 31.85 -16.10
CA ARG A 469 0.81 31.72 -17.13
C ARG A 469 -0.02 30.45 -17.07
N GLU A 470 0.21 29.60 -16.07
CA GLU A 470 -0.54 28.34 -15.93
C GLU A 470 -1.70 28.45 -14.93
N LYS A 471 -2.79 27.75 -15.27
CA LYS A 471 -3.98 27.60 -14.43
C LYS A 471 -3.94 26.30 -13.65
N VAL A 472 -4.39 26.34 -12.40
CA VAL A 472 -4.49 25.16 -11.52
C VAL A 472 -5.95 24.77 -11.27
N PHE A 473 -6.18 23.52 -10.92
CA PHE A 473 -7.44 23.10 -10.30
C PHE A 473 -7.41 23.47 -8.82
N VAL A 474 -8.54 23.91 -8.26
CA VAL A 474 -8.64 24.31 -6.86
C VAL A 474 -9.69 23.47 -6.15
N VAL A 475 -9.37 23.02 -4.94
CA VAL A 475 -10.30 22.33 -4.04
C VAL A 475 -10.33 23.10 -2.72
N GLY A 476 -11.51 23.55 -2.29
CA GLY A 476 -11.69 24.28 -1.04
C GLY A 476 -12.66 23.59 -0.08
N HIS A 477 -12.36 23.66 1.21
CA HIS A 477 -13.23 23.21 2.30
C HIS A 477 -13.35 24.30 3.36
N ASP A 478 -14.57 24.53 3.88
CA ASP A 478 -14.81 25.42 5.03
C ASP A 478 -14.21 26.84 4.84
N TRP A 479 -13.33 27.36 5.71
CA TRP A 479 -12.67 28.66 5.47
C TRP A 479 -11.84 28.69 4.18
N GLY A 480 -11.21 27.57 3.83
CA GLY A 480 -10.52 27.40 2.54
C GLY A 480 -11.48 27.48 1.35
N ALA A 481 -12.76 27.11 1.53
CA ALA A 481 -13.78 27.29 0.50
C ALA A 481 -14.13 28.77 0.28
N ILE A 482 -14.17 29.57 1.35
CA ILE A 482 -14.33 31.04 1.27
C ILE A 482 -13.15 31.64 0.49
N ILE A 483 -11.92 31.23 0.80
CA ILE A 483 -10.73 31.71 0.09
C ILE A 483 -10.72 31.25 -1.38
N ALA A 484 -11.16 30.03 -1.67
CA ALA A 484 -11.28 29.53 -3.04
C ALA A 484 -12.25 30.38 -3.89
N TRP A 485 -13.38 30.81 -3.31
CA TRP A 485 -14.29 31.75 -3.97
C TRP A 485 -13.62 33.08 -4.28
N HIS A 486 -12.88 33.65 -3.32
CA HIS A 486 -12.14 34.90 -3.52
C HIS A 486 -11.02 34.76 -4.55
N LEU A 487 -10.31 33.63 -4.57
CA LEU A 487 -9.29 33.34 -5.59
C LEU A 487 -9.91 33.31 -7.00
N CYS A 488 -11.05 32.62 -7.17
CA CYS A 488 -11.79 32.61 -8.43
C CYS A 488 -12.30 34.00 -8.84
N LEU A 489 -12.73 34.82 -7.87
CA LEU A 489 -13.24 36.16 -8.12
C LEU A 489 -12.13 37.14 -8.51
N PHE A 490 -11.02 37.14 -7.76
CA PHE A 490 -9.93 38.09 -7.92
C PHE A 490 -8.96 37.69 -9.03
N ARG A 491 -8.75 36.38 -9.24
CA ARG A 491 -7.79 35.82 -10.20
C ARG A 491 -8.37 34.63 -10.99
N PRO A 492 -9.48 34.84 -11.74
CA PRO A 492 -10.05 33.81 -12.60
C PRO A 492 -9.10 33.35 -13.71
N ASP A 493 -8.08 34.17 -14.02
CA ASP A 493 -6.99 33.85 -14.94
C ASP A 493 -6.06 32.75 -14.42
N ARG A 494 -6.10 32.42 -13.13
CA ARG A 494 -5.24 31.40 -12.49
C ARG A 494 -5.95 30.10 -12.12
N VAL A 495 -7.28 30.07 -12.21
CA VAL A 495 -8.09 28.89 -11.86
C VAL A 495 -8.68 28.24 -13.12
N LYS A 496 -8.46 26.93 -13.25
CA LYS A 496 -8.98 26.11 -14.35
C LYS A 496 -10.38 25.57 -14.06
N ALA A 497 -10.58 25.06 -12.85
CA ALA A 497 -11.88 24.68 -12.31
C ALA A 497 -11.79 24.63 -10.78
N LEU A 498 -12.96 24.76 -10.14
CA LEU A 498 -13.12 24.75 -8.69
C LEU A 498 -14.04 23.59 -8.27
N VAL A 499 -13.59 22.82 -7.28
CA VAL A 499 -14.46 21.96 -6.47
C VAL A 499 -14.54 22.61 -5.10
N ASN A 500 -15.74 23.07 -4.70
CA ASN A 500 -15.90 23.74 -3.42
C ASN A 500 -16.89 23.00 -2.52
N MET A 501 -16.50 22.82 -1.26
CA MET A 501 -17.21 21.99 -0.29
C MET A 501 -17.60 22.80 0.95
N SER A 502 -18.73 22.43 1.55
CA SER A 502 -19.28 22.98 2.81
C SER A 502 -19.78 24.43 2.77
N VAL A 503 -19.08 25.36 2.11
CA VAL A 503 -19.45 26.79 2.11
C VAL A 503 -19.87 27.29 0.72
N VAL A 504 -21.12 27.73 0.62
CA VAL A 504 -21.71 28.30 -0.60
C VAL A 504 -21.13 29.69 -0.89
N PHE A 505 -21.10 30.06 -2.18
CA PHE A 505 -20.78 31.42 -2.58
C PHE A 505 -21.83 32.40 -2.04
N ASP A 506 -21.40 33.38 -1.25
CA ASP A 506 -22.27 34.46 -0.76
C ASP A 506 -21.95 35.75 -1.54
N PRO A 507 -22.85 36.24 -2.42
CA PRO A 507 -22.62 37.46 -3.17
C PRO A 507 -22.41 38.66 -2.26
N TRP A 508 -21.45 39.52 -2.63
CA TRP A 508 -21.19 40.74 -1.87
C TRP A 508 -22.43 41.62 -1.77
N ASN A 509 -22.70 42.12 -0.56
CA ASN A 509 -23.80 43.03 -0.28
C ASN A 509 -23.29 44.24 0.54
N PRO A 510 -23.27 45.46 -0.02
CA PRO A 510 -22.75 46.65 0.67
C PRO A 510 -23.51 47.01 1.95
N LYS A 511 -24.74 46.52 2.11
CA LYS A 511 -25.58 46.78 3.28
C LYS A 511 -25.38 45.74 4.38
N ARG A 512 -24.64 44.66 4.13
CA ARG A 512 -24.45 43.54 5.07
C ARG A 512 -23.00 43.51 5.54
N LYS A 513 -22.75 43.92 6.78
CA LYS A 513 -21.46 43.69 7.45
C LYS A 513 -21.47 42.29 8.08
N PRO A 514 -20.57 41.36 7.70
CA PRO A 514 -20.67 39.96 8.11
C PRO A 514 -20.77 39.74 9.62
N THR A 515 -19.84 40.31 10.41
CA THR A 515 -19.80 40.16 11.87
C THR A 515 -21.01 40.79 12.55
N SER A 516 -21.44 41.97 12.10
CA SER A 516 -22.67 42.61 12.60
C SER A 516 -23.91 41.78 12.30
N THR A 517 -23.96 41.13 11.13
CA THR A 517 -25.07 40.24 10.76
C THR A 517 -25.08 38.98 11.61
N PHE A 518 -23.93 38.31 11.80
CA PHE A 518 -23.85 37.14 12.67
C PHE A 518 -24.24 37.48 14.11
N LYS A 519 -23.78 38.63 14.63
CA LYS A 519 -24.16 39.12 15.95
C LYS A 519 -25.65 39.38 16.08
N ALA A 520 -26.28 39.95 15.04
CA ALA A 520 -27.72 40.21 15.04
C ALA A 520 -28.56 38.92 15.04
N PHE A 521 -28.11 37.87 14.34
CA PHE A 521 -28.85 36.60 14.24
C PHE A 521 -28.57 35.62 15.39
N TYR A 522 -27.33 35.55 15.85
CA TYR A 522 -26.86 34.49 16.75
C TYR A 522 -26.36 35.01 18.10
N GLY A 523 -26.31 36.33 18.29
CA GLY A 523 -25.83 36.97 19.52
C GLY A 523 -24.30 37.04 19.63
N ASP A 524 -23.84 37.60 20.75
CA ASP A 524 -22.41 37.81 21.04
C ASP A 524 -21.65 36.52 21.32
N ASP A 525 -22.33 35.47 21.76
CA ASP A 525 -21.73 34.18 22.09
C ASP A 525 -21.45 33.29 20.88
N TYR A 526 -21.91 33.68 19.70
CA TYR A 526 -21.57 32.99 18.47
C TYR A 526 -20.05 33.06 18.22
N TYR A 527 -19.43 31.92 17.91
CA TYR A 527 -17.97 31.80 17.91
C TYR A 527 -17.26 32.85 17.02
N ILE A 528 -17.80 33.16 15.82
CA ILE A 528 -17.24 34.18 14.93
C ILE A 528 -17.24 35.56 15.60
N CYS A 529 -18.32 35.90 16.32
CA CYS A 529 -18.45 37.16 17.03
C CYS A 529 -17.50 37.22 18.23
N ARG A 530 -17.37 36.13 18.99
CA ARG A 530 -16.40 36.04 20.09
C ARG A 530 -14.96 36.17 19.63
N PHE A 531 -14.61 35.66 18.45
CA PHE A 531 -13.25 35.76 17.90
C PHE A 531 -12.88 37.19 17.46
N GLN A 532 -13.81 38.14 17.45
CA GLN A 532 -13.51 39.53 17.11
C GLN A 532 -12.94 40.34 18.29
N VAL A 533 -12.91 39.78 19.50
CA VAL A 533 -12.35 40.43 20.68
C VAL A 533 -10.90 39.97 20.83
N TYR A 534 -9.96 40.89 20.62
CA TYR A 534 -8.53 40.67 20.83
C TYR A 534 -7.94 41.86 21.60
N GLU A 535 -6.99 41.58 22.48
CA GLU A 535 -6.23 42.63 23.17
C GLU A 535 -5.28 43.28 22.14
N SER A 536 -5.33 44.60 22.05
CA SER A 536 -4.58 45.42 21.09
C SER A 536 -3.09 45.51 21.41
#